data_AF-A0A7J9E2B8-F1
#
_entry.id   AF-A0A7J9E2B8-F1
#
_cell.length_a   1.000
_cell.length_b   1.000
_cell.length_c   1.000
_cell.angle_alpha   90.00
_cell.angle_beta   90.00
_cell.angle_gamma   90.00
#
_symmetry.space_group_name_H-M   'P 1'
#
loop_
_entity.id
_entity.type
_entity.pdbx_description
1 polymer ?
#
loop_
_entity_poly.entity_id
_entity_poly.type
_entity_poly.pdbx_seq_one_letter_code
_entity_poly.pdbx_strand_id
1 'polypeptide(L)'
;MAILGYLMFGSEVQSQITLNLPTNKLSSRIAIYTTLVNPISKYALMVTPIINATKAWFPYHSNKRLFRHMVGTSVVMSTLLVALAVPFFGSLMSLVGAFLSINASVTLPCLCYLKISGSYQKFNGEMVGIGLVIVMGIFVVIFGTYASLVDIIHMFKF
;
A
#
# COMPACT_ATOMS: atom_id res chain seq x y z
N MET A 1 18.56 -6.40 -4.22
CA MET A 1 18.80 -5.62 -2.99
C MET A 1 18.58 -6.42 -1.70
N ALA A 2 17.55 -7.27 -1.59
CA ALA A 2 17.31 -8.07 -0.38
C ALA A 2 18.50 -8.96 0.05
N ILE A 3 19.15 -9.64 -0.91
CA ILE A 3 20.30 -10.52 -0.64
C ILE A 3 21.49 -9.75 -0.03
N LEU A 4 21.84 -8.60 -0.62
CA LEU A 4 22.94 -7.76 -0.13
C LEU A 4 22.63 -7.16 1.26
N GLY A 5 21.38 -6.77 1.52
CA GLY A 5 20.96 -6.28 2.83
C GLY A 5 21.02 -7.35 3.92
N TYR A 6 20.60 -8.57 3.61
CA TYR A 6 20.70 -9.71 4.53
C TYR A 6 22.16 -10.08 4.81
N LEU A 7 23.03 -10.07 3.80
CA LEU A 7 24.47 -10.29 4.01
C LEU A 7 25.13 -9.21 4.87
N MET A 8 24.60 -7.99 4.88
CA MET A 8 25.17 -6.86 5.63
C MET A 8 24.72 -6.80 7.10
N PHE A 9 23.47 -7.17 7.41
CA PHE A 9 22.88 -7.06 8.76
C PHE A 9 22.57 -8.42 9.41
N GLY A 10 22.69 -9.52 8.67
CA GLY A 10 22.44 -10.88 9.16
C GLY A 10 20.98 -11.10 9.59
N SER A 11 20.80 -11.96 10.59
CA SER A 11 19.49 -12.34 11.14
C SER A 11 18.81 -11.24 11.97
N GLU A 12 19.51 -10.16 12.31
CA GLU A 12 18.96 -9.04 13.12
C GLU A 12 18.25 -7.98 12.28
N VAL A 13 18.08 -8.21 10.97
CA VAL A 13 17.51 -7.22 10.04
C VAL A 13 16.05 -6.84 10.39
N GLN A 14 15.90 -5.65 10.97
CA GLN A 14 14.60 -5.02 11.19
C GLN A 14 13.86 -4.65 9.88
N SER A 15 12.53 -4.46 9.96
CA SER A 15 11.64 -4.18 8.80
C SER A 15 12.03 -2.96 7.96
N GLN A 16 12.86 -2.07 8.49
CA GLN A 16 13.44 -0.95 7.76
C GLN A 16 14.96 -1.03 7.85
N ILE A 17 15.61 -0.98 6.68
CA ILE A 17 17.07 -1.04 6.57
C ILE A 17 17.70 0.14 7.33
N THR A 18 17.06 1.32 7.28
CA THR A 18 17.45 2.54 8.01
C THR A 18 17.50 2.37 9.53
N LEU A 19 16.73 1.43 10.11
CA LEU A 19 16.72 1.18 11.55
C LEU A 19 17.92 0.33 12.01
N ASN A 20 18.53 -0.46 11.12
CA ASN A 20 19.74 -1.25 11.41
C ASN A 20 21.04 -0.49 11.16
N LEU A 21 20.97 0.74 10.62
CA LEU A 21 22.15 1.51 10.26
C LEU A 21 22.88 2.02 11.53
N PRO A 22 24.19 1.75 11.71
CA PRO A 22 24.94 2.25 12.86
C PRO A 22 25.01 3.78 12.80
N THR A 23 24.47 4.45 13.83
CA THR A 23 24.36 5.93 13.89
C THR A 23 25.69 6.65 14.10
N ASN A 24 26.76 5.92 14.45
CA ASN A 24 28.08 6.47 14.78
C ASN A 24 28.93 6.92 13.57
N LYS A 25 28.48 6.76 12.32
CA LYS A 25 29.23 7.17 11.12
C LYS A 25 28.50 8.29 10.36
N LEU A 26 29.24 9.32 9.93
CA LEU A 26 28.70 10.44 9.13
C LEU A 26 27.97 9.99 7.86
N SER A 27 28.49 8.96 7.17
CA SER A 27 27.85 8.36 5.99
C SER A 27 26.46 7.79 6.29
N SER A 28 26.29 7.16 7.45
CA SER A 28 25.01 6.62 7.91
C SER A 28 24.01 7.74 8.21
N ARG A 29 24.47 8.83 8.82
CA ARG A 29 23.65 10.01 9.10
C ARG A 29 23.13 10.68 7.83
N ILE A 30 24.00 10.83 6.82
CA ILE A 30 23.60 11.37 5.50
C ILE A 30 22.59 10.44 4.82
N ALA A 31 22.81 9.12 4.85
CA ALA A 31 21.88 8.15 4.28
C ALA A 31 20.50 8.19 4.95
N ILE A 32 20.44 8.33 6.28
CA ILE A 32 19.19 8.50 7.03
C ILE A 32 18.49 9.79 6.60
N TYR A 33 19.20 10.92 6.56
CA TYR A 33 18.61 12.21 6.14
C TYR A 33 18.07 12.16 4.70
N THR A 34 18.82 11.60 3.75
CA THR A 34 18.35 11.44 2.36
C THR A 34 17.13 10.52 2.29
N THR A 35 17.10 9.45 3.09
CA THR A 35 15.97 8.52 3.15
C THR A 35 14.72 9.16 3.76
N LEU A 36 14.85 10.17 4.64
CA LEU A 36 13.72 10.91 5.20
C LEU A 36 13.15 11.97 4.24
N VAL A 37 14.00 12.61 3.45
CA VAL A 37 13.56 13.63 2.48
C VAL A 37 12.68 13.02 1.38
N ASN A 38 13.02 11.82 0.92
CA ASN A 38 12.36 11.19 -0.23
C ASN A 38 10.85 10.88 0.02
N PRO A 39 10.43 10.30 1.17
CA PRO A 39 9.03 10.15 1.54
C PRO A 39 8.27 11.46 1.68
N ILE A 40 8.89 12.51 2.25
CA ILE A 40 8.23 13.81 2.45
C ILE A 40 7.84 14.41 1.09
N SER A 41 8.78 14.42 0.14
CA SER A 41 8.51 14.91 -1.22
C SER A 41 7.52 14.01 -1.96
N LYS A 42 7.65 12.68 -1.86
CA LYS A 42 6.71 11.74 -2.48
C LYS A 42 5.29 11.90 -1.94
N TYR A 43 5.13 12.12 -0.64
CA TYR A 43 3.83 12.29 0.00
C TYR A 43 3.10 13.52 -0.54
N ALA A 44 3.79 14.67 -0.64
CA ALA A 44 3.21 15.89 -1.19
C ALA A 44 2.71 15.70 -2.64
N LEU A 45 3.48 14.99 -3.47
CA LEU A 45 3.12 14.68 -4.85
C LEU A 45 1.95 13.69 -4.94
N MET A 46 1.87 12.71 -4.06
CA MET A 46 0.83 11.67 -4.08
C MET A 46 -0.51 12.17 -3.54
N VAL A 47 -0.51 13.04 -2.52
CA VAL A 47 -1.75 13.54 -1.90
C VAL A 47 -2.50 14.52 -2.81
N THR A 48 -1.78 15.26 -3.65
CA THR A 48 -2.38 16.25 -4.58
C THR A 48 -3.43 15.65 -5.52
N PRO A 49 -3.14 14.58 -6.31
CA PRO A 49 -4.14 13.94 -7.16
C PRO A 49 -5.24 13.25 -6.35
N ILE A 50 -4.95 12.71 -5.16
CA ILE A 50 -5.96 12.09 -4.29
C ILE A 50 -7.00 13.12 -3.86
N ILE A 51 -6.58 14.28 -3.35
CA ILE A 51 -7.49 15.37 -2.97
C ILE A 51 -8.31 15.83 -4.18
N ASN A 52 -7.68 15.92 -5.36
CA ASN A 52 -8.38 16.31 -6.58
C ASN A 52 -9.43 15.28 -7.02
N ALA A 53 -9.12 13.98 -6.95
CA ALA A 53 -10.06 12.91 -7.24
C ALA A 53 -11.24 12.89 -6.24
N THR A 54 -10.96 13.05 -4.94
CA THR A 54 -12.00 13.11 -3.89
C THR A 54 -12.93 14.31 -4.09
N LYS A 55 -12.40 15.47 -4.50
CA LYS A 55 -13.22 16.64 -4.85
C LYS A 55 -14.07 16.40 -6.09
N ALA A 56 -13.51 15.76 -7.12
CA ALA A 56 -14.24 15.46 -8.36
C ALA A 56 -15.40 14.49 -8.14
N TRP A 57 -15.31 13.62 -7.14
CA TRP A 57 -16.38 12.70 -6.74
C TRP A 57 -17.54 13.40 -6.00
N PHE A 58 -17.29 14.56 -5.39
CA PHE A 58 -18.30 15.40 -4.73
C PHE A 58 -18.45 16.78 -5.41
N PRO A 59 -18.90 16.83 -6.69
CA PRO A 59 -19.01 18.08 -7.45
C PRO A 59 -20.12 19.01 -6.92
N TYR A 60 -21.10 18.46 -6.19
CA TYR A 60 -22.27 19.20 -5.72
C TYR A 60 -21.95 20.23 -4.61
N HIS A 61 -20.83 20.08 -3.89
CA HIS A 61 -20.45 20.97 -2.77
C HIS A 61 -19.42 22.05 -3.18
N SER A 62 -19.49 22.52 -4.43
CA SER A 62 -18.47 23.33 -5.11
C SER A 62 -18.18 24.72 -4.54
N ASN A 63 -18.92 25.23 -3.53
CA ASN A 63 -18.85 26.65 -3.18
C ASN A 63 -18.10 27.04 -1.90
N LYS A 64 -17.19 26.25 -1.32
CA LYS A 64 -16.42 26.75 -0.16
C LYS A 64 -14.95 26.37 -0.21
N ARG A 65 -14.08 27.38 -0.15
CA ARG A 65 -12.64 27.27 0.20
C ARG A 65 -12.45 26.37 1.44
N LEU A 66 -13.43 26.39 2.35
CA LEU A 66 -13.57 25.48 3.49
C LEU A 66 -13.68 24.00 3.10
N PHE A 67 -14.49 23.62 2.12
CA PHE A 67 -14.59 22.23 1.65
C PHE A 67 -13.26 21.71 1.11
N ARG A 68 -12.51 22.55 0.37
CA ARG A 68 -11.16 22.21 -0.09
C ARG A 68 -10.20 21.95 1.08
N HIS A 69 -10.25 22.77 2.12
CA HIS A 69 -9.44 22.57 3.32
C HIS A 69 -9.89 21.35 4.12
N MET A 70 -11.20 21.12 4.27
CA MET A 70 -11.77 19.97 4.99
C MET A 70 -11.43 18.63 4.34
N VAL A 71 -11.46 18.54 3.00
CA VAL A 71 -11.06 17.31 2.29
C VAL A 71 -9.57 17.05 2.48
N GLY A 72 -8.73 18.09 2.40
CA GLY A 72 -7.30 17.96 2.63
C GLY A 72 -6.97 17.52 4.05
N THR A 73 -7.57 18.14 5.06
CA THR A 73 -7.37 17.74 6.46
C THR A 73 -7.93 16.35 6.75
N SER A 74 -9.07 15.97 6.18
CA SER A 74 -9.64 14.62 6.35
C SER A 74 -8.74 13.52 5.80
N VAL A 75 -8.15 13.72 4.60
CA VAL A 75 -7.19 12.77 4.02
C VAL A 75 -5.95 12.65 4.91
N VAL A 76 -5.41 13.77 5.39
CA VAL A 76 -4.23 13.74 6.28
C VAL A 76 -4.56 13.10 7.64
N MET A 77 -5.71 13.44 8.23
CA MET A 77 -6.16 12.88 9.52
C MET A 77 -6.41 11.38 9.43
N SER A 78 -7.02 10.89 8.34
CA SER A 78 -7.19 9.45 8.14
C SER A 78 -5.85 8.73 7.98
N THR A 79 -4.88 9.29 7.27
CA THR A 79 -3.52 8.71 7.21
C THR A 79 -2.82 8.68 8.57
N LEU A 80 -3.01 9.72 9.39
CA LEU A 80 -2.49 9.77 10.77
C LEU A 80 -3.13 8.70 11.65
N LEU A 81 -4.44 8.51 11.59
CA LEU A 81 -5.14 7.47 12.34
C LEU A 81 -4.64 6.08 11.97
N VAL A 82 -4.42 5.81 10.67
CA VAL A 82 -3.87 4.53 10.22
C VAL A 82 -2.43 4.34 10.72
N ALA A 83 -1.61 5.38 10.67
CA ALA A 83 -0.23 5.33 11.17
C ALA A 83 -0.16 5.08 12.69
N LEU A 84 -1.11 5.62 13.47
CA LEU A 84 -1.21 5.36 14.91
C LEU A 84 -1.77 3.97 15.22
N ALA A 85 -2.72 3.47 14.42
CA ALA A 85 -3.34 2.18 14.63
C ALA A 85 -2.39 1.00 14.30
N VAL A 86 -1.44 1.18 13.38
CA VAL A 86 -0.50 0.11 13.00
C VAL A 86 0.94 0.65 13.01
N PRO A 87 1.65 0.54 14.14
CA PRO A 87 3.00 1.12 14.29
C PRO A 87 4.07 0.36 13.48
N PHE A 88 3.78 -0.85 12.97
CA PHE A 88 4.73 -1.68 12.23
C PHE A 88 4.57 -1.53 10.70
N PHE A 89 5.62 -0.98 10.07
CA PHE A 89 5.69 -0.78 8.62
C PHE A 89 5.59 -2.08 7.81
N GLY A 90 6.17 -3.18 8.31
CA GLY A 90 6.17 -4.48 7.61
C GLY A 90 4.76 -5.06 7.44
N SER A 91 3.99 -5.12 8.52
CA SER A 91 2.60 -5.63 8.48
C SER A 91 1.70 -4.73 7.65
N LEU A 92 1.86 -3.40 7.73
CA LEU A 92 1.14 -2.46 6.86
C LEU A 92 1.46 -2.69 5.37
N MET A 93 2.73 -2.82 5.02
CA MET A 93 3.14 -2.99 3.63
C MET A 93 2.69 -4.34 3.06
N SER A 94 2.71 -5.39 3.88
CA SER A 94 2.15 -6.71 3.54
C SER A 94 0.64 -6.64 3.30
N LEU A 95 -0.10 -5.99 4.19
CA LEU A 95 -1.55 -5.82 4.08
C LEU A 95 -1.93 -5.00 2.83
N VAL A 96 -1.26 -3.85 2.63
CA VAL A 96 -1.49 -2.98 1.46
C VAL A 96 -1.16 -3.71 0.17
N GLY A 97 -0.07 -4.48 0.14
CA GLY A 97 0.30 -5.31 -1.00
C GLY A 97 -0.74 -6.39 -1.30
N ALA A 98 -1.10 -7.18 -0.30
CA ALA A 98 -2.06 -8.28 -0.46
C ALA A 98 -3.44 -7.77 -0.86
N PHE A 99 -3.94 -6.70 -0.23
CA PHE A 99 -5.29 -6.21 -0.49
C PHE A 99 -5.35 -5.26 -1.70
N LEU A 100 -4.62 -4.15 -1.68
CA LEU A 100 -4.76 -3.12 -2.72
C LEU A 100 -4.03 -3.49 -4.01
N SER A 101 -2.81 -4.04 -3.93
CA SER A 101 -2.02 -4.32 -5.14
C SER A 101 -2.63 -5.46 -5.97
N ILE A 102 -3.13 -6.53 -5.33
CA ILE A 102 -3.72 -7.67 -6.05
C ILE A 102 -5.05 -7.26 -6.70
N ASN A 103 -5.89 -6.51 -5.99
CA ASN A 103 -7.13 -5.99 -6.57
C ASN A 103 -6.84 -5.05 -7.76
N ALA A 104 -5.89 -4.13 -7.62
CA ALA A 104 -5.58 -3.14 -8.65
C ALA A 104 -4.84 -3.73 -9.86
N SER A 105 -3.86 -4.61 -9.65
CA SER A 105 -2.97 -5.11 -10.71
C SER A 105 -3.42 -6.43 -11.33
N VAL A 106 -4.16 -7.27 -10.60
CA VAL A 106 -4.62 -8.57 -11.10
C VAL A 106 -6.11 -8.50 -11.42
N THR A 107 -6.94 -8.06 -10.46
CA THR A 107 -8.41 -8.15 -10.61
C THR A 107 -8.96 -7.14 -11.61
N LEU A 108 -8.56 -5.86 -11.53
CA LEU A 108 -9.04 -4.82 -12.46
C LEU A 108 -8.76 -5.10 -13.95
N PRO A 109 -7.53 -5.42 -14.40
CA PRO A 109 -7.28 -5.69 -15.81
C PRO A 109 -7.97 -6.98 -16.28
N CYS A 110 -8.02 -8.03 -15.45
CA CYS A 110 -8.75 -9.26 -15.78
C CYS A 110 -10.25 -9.00 -15.92
N LEU A 111 -10.85 -8.21 -15.03
CA LEU A 111 -12.27 -7.87 -15.08
C LEU A 111 -12.59 -6.96 -16.27
N CYS A 112 -11.70 -6.00 -16.58
CA CYS A 112 -11.81 -5.14 -17.75
C CYS A 112 -11.72 -5.96 -19.04
N TYR A 113 -10.78 -6.90 -19.12
CA TYR A 113 -10.61 -7.82 -20.25
C TYR A 113 -11.85 -8.70 -20.46
N LEU A 114 -12.41 -9.29 -19.40
CA LEU A 114 -13.64 -10.07 -19.49
C LEU A 114 -14.84 -9.23 -19.93
N LYS A 115 -14.94 -7.99 -19.43
CA LYS A 115 -16.03 -7.07 -19.77
C LYS A 115 -15.95 -6.57 -21.22
N ILE A 116 -14.74 -6.27 -21.73
CA ILE A 116 -14.53 -5.79 -23.11
C ILE A 116 -14.58 -6.93 -24.13
N SER A 117 -14.08 -8.11 -23.78
CA SER A 117 -14.02 -9.26 -24.69
C SER A 117 -15.40 -9.79 -25.06
N GLY A 118 -16.44 -9.49 -24.27
CA GLY A 118 -17.82 -9.97 -24.52
C GLY A 118 -17.94 -11.50 -24.50
N SER A 119 -16.83 -12.21 -24.24
CA SER A 119 -16.69 -13.65 -24.31
C SER A 119 -17.10 -14.29 -22.98
N TYR A 120 -18.33 -14.02 -22.54
CA TYR A 120 -19.02 -14.90 -21.60
C TYR A 120 -19.51 -16.19 -22.28
N GLN A 121 -19.51 -16.22 -23.63
CA GLN A 121 -20.25 -17.22 -24.40
C GLN A 121 -19.37 -18.30 -25.06
N LYS A 122 -18.03 -18.13 -25.11
CA LYS A 122 -17.12 -19.20 -25.54
C LYS A 122 -16.20 -19.60 -24.38
N PHE A 123 -16.47 -20.79 -23.85
CA PHE A 123 -15.71 -21.45 -22.80
C PHE A 123 -14.35 -21.93 -23.35
N ASN A 124 -13.48 -20.98 -23.68
CA ASN A 124 -12.14 -21.25 -24.19
C ASN A 124 -11.16 -21.42 -23.01
N GLY A 125 -10.04 -22.12 -23.24
CA GLY A 125 -9.00 -22.33 -22.20
C GLY A 125 -8.44 -21.03 -21.59
N GLU A 126 -8.54 -19.92 -22.33
CA GLU A 126 -8.16 -18.58 -21.87
C GLU A 126 -9.05 -18.08 -20.72
N MET A 127 -10.36 -18.37 -20.74
CA MET A 127 -11.29 -17.99 -19.66
C MET A 127 -11.00 -18.77 -18.37
N VAL A 128 -10.62 -20.04 -18.51
CA VAL A 128 -10.20 -20.88 -17.37
C VAL A 128 -8.91 -20.35 -16.75
N GLY A 129 -7.94 -19.93 -17.57
CA GLY A 129 -6.70 -19.31 -17.10
C GLY A 129 -6.94 -18.01 -16.31
N ILE A 130 -7.78 -17.11 -16.84
CA ILE A 130 -8.13 -15.85 -16.16
C ILE A 130 -8.91 -16.12 -14.87
N GLY A 131 -9.86 -17.06 -14.90
CA GLY A 131 -10.61 -17.47 -13.72
C GLY A 131 -9.71 -18.02 -12.60
N LEU A 132 -8.72 -18.85 -12.96
CA LEU A 132 -7.76 -19.40 -12.00
C LEU A 132 -6.90 -18.31 -11.36
N VAL A 133 -6.45 -17.33 -12.14
CA VAL A 133 -5.68 -16.18 -11.62
C VAL A 133 -6.52 -15.33 -10.66
N ILE A 134 -7.80 -15.10 -10.95
CA ILE A 134 -8.71 -14.38 -10.04
C ILE A 134 -8.90 -15.17 -8.75
N VAL A 135 -9.15 -16.48 -8.83
CA VAL A 135 -9.33 -17.35 -7.66
C VAL A 135 -8.06 -17.35 -6.79
N MET A 136 -6.88 -17.50 -7.39
CA MET A 136 -5.61 -17.40 -6.68
C MET A 136 -5.44 -16.02 -6.03
N GLY A 137 -5.81 -14.94 -6.70
CA GLY A 137 -5.80 -13.59 -6.14
C GLY A 137 -6.69 -13.46 -4.90
N ILE A 138 -7.90 -14.03 -4.93
CA ILE A 138 -8.81 -14.06 -3.77
C ILE A 138 -8.18 -14.82 -2.61
N PHE A 139 -7.57 -15.98 -2.86
CA PHE A 139 -6.86 -16.73 -1.81
C PHE A 139 -5.74 -15.91 -1.19
N VAL A 140 -4.90 -15.25 -1.99
CA VAL A 140 -3.81 -14.41 -1.46
C VAL A 140 -4.36 -13.22 -0.65
N VAL A 141 -5.48 -12.62 -1.06
CA VAL A 141 -6.14 -11.56 -0.29
C VAL A 141 -6.62 -12.08 1.07
N ILE A 142 -7.29 -13.24 1.11
CA ILE A 142 -7.81 -13.82 2.36
C ILE A 142 -6.66 -14.19 3.29
N PHE A 143 -5.71 -14.99 2.81
CA PHE A 143 -4.58 -15.45 3.63
C PHE A 143 -3.65 -14.31 4.03
N GLY A 144 -3.37 -13.37 3.12
CA GLY A 144 -2.51 -12.21 3.39
C GLY A 144 -3.11 -11.24 4.39
N THR A 145 -4.43 -10.99 4.30
CA THR A 145 -5.16 -10.15 5.26
C THR A 145 -5.24 -10.85 6.62
N TYR A 146 -5.52 -12.15 6.65
CA TYR A 146 -5.57 -12.92 7.88
C TYR A 146 -4.21 -12.93 8.60
N ALA A 147 -3.12 -13.25 7.90
CA ALA A 147 -1.78 -13.24 8.47
C ALA A 147 -1.42 -11.86 9.05
N SER A 148 -1.71 -10.79 8.29
CA SER A 148 -1.42 -9.43 8.73
C SER A 148 -2.28 -9.01 9.93
N LEU A 149 -3.54 -9.42 9.99
CA LEU A 149 -4.43 -9.15 11.12
C LEU A 149 -4.02 -9.91 12.38
N VAL A 150 -3.62 -11.18 12.25
CA VAL A 150 -3.13 -11.97 13.38
C VAL A 150 -1.88 -11.33 13.96
N ASP A 151 -0.93 -10.89 13.13
CA ASP A 151 0.26 -10.17 13.59
C ASP A 151 -0.09 -8.88 14.33
N ILE A 152 -1.03 -8.08 13.81
CA ILE A 152 -1.46 -6.84 14.47
C ILE A 152 -2.12 -7.12 15.82
N ILE A 153 -3.01 -8.14 15.90
CA ILE A 153 -3.72 -8.50 17.13
C ILE A 153 -2.76 -9.07 18.19
N HIS A 154 -1.81 -9.92 17.79
CA HIS A 154 -0.81 -10.46 18.71
C HIS A 154 0.06 -9.36 19.32
N MET A 155 0.35 -8.30 18.56
CA MET A 155 1.15 -7.17 19.02
C MET A 155 0.38 -6.20 19.93
N PHE A 156 -0.94 -6.09 19.78
CA PHE A 156 -1.79 -5.25 20.66
C PHE A 156 -2.08 -5.91 22.02
N LYS A 157 -1.82 -7.20 22.18
CA LYS A 157 -2.16 -7.97 23.39
C LYS A 157 -1.01 -8.04 24.42
N PHE A 158 -0.08 -7.09 24.34
CA PHE A 158 1.03 -6.92 25.30
C PHE A 158 0.69 -5.86 26.34
#